data_AF-A0A139CSG9-F1
#
_entry.id   AF-A0A139CSG9-F1
#
_cell.length_a   1.000
_cell.length_b   1.000
_cell.length_c   1.000
_cell.angle_alpha   90.00
_cell.angle_beta   90.00
_cell.angle_gamma   90.00
#
_symmetry.space_group_name_H-M   'P 1'
#
loop_
_entity.id
_entity.type
_entity.pdbx_description
1 polymer ?
#
loop_
_entity_poly.entity_id
_entity_poly.type
_entity_poly.pdbx_seq_one_letter_code
_entity_poly.pdbx_strand_id
1 'polypeptide(L)'
;MSDYAQVIEECRQKLEYIANDNSVPRNIRRSANEVLETLSKEDEPLFLRTSSSISVLEDISNDPNIPVHTRTLIWDVASQLETIPVDE
;
A
#
# COMPACT_ATOMS: atom_id res chain seq x y z
N MET A 1 13.76 -12.11 -11.21
CA MET A 1 12.60 -11.26 -10.85
C MET A 1 13.10 -9.83 -10.92
N SER A 2 12.35 -8.90 -11.52
CA SER A 2 12.71 -7.48 -11.46
C SER A 2 12.70 -7.04 -9.99
N ASP A 3 13.64 -6.19 -9.57
CA ASP A 3 13.75 -5.69 -8.20
C ASP A 3 12.41 -5.13 -7.69
N TYR A 4 11.70 -4.42 -8.57
CA TYR A 4 10.38 -3.86 -8.29
C TYR A 4 9.28 -4.91 -8.05
N ALA A 5 9.34 -6.07 -8.71
CA ALA A 5 8.35 -7.11 -8.48
C ALA A 5 8.46 -7.69 -7.06
N GLN A 6 9.67 -7.76 -6.52
CA GLN A 6 9.89 -8.16 -5.13
C GLN A 6 9.38 -7.07 -4.16
N VAL A 7 9.67 -5.80 -4.44
CA VAL A 7 9.16 -4.67 -3.63
C VAL A 7 7.63 -4.68 -3.58
N ILE A 8 6.96 -4.88 -4.72
CA ILE A 8 5.50 -4.96 -4.78
C ILE A 8 4.98 -6.14 -3.95
N GLU A 9 5.61 -7.30 -4.05
CA GLU A 9 5.19 -8.48 -3.29
C GLU A 9 5.33 -8.27 -1.77
N GLU A 10 6.46 -7.70 -1.32
CA GLU A 10 6.65 -7.33 0.09
C GLU A 10 5.61 -6.31 0.57
N CYS A 11 5.30 -5.32 -0.27
CA CYS A 11 4.24 -4.34 0.03
C CYS A 11 2.87 -5.01 0.15
N ARG A 12 2.53 -5.92 -0.76
CA ARG A 12 1.27 -6.67 -0.73
C ARG A 12 1.14 -7.48 0.55
N GLN A 13 2.18 -8.18 0.97
CA GLN A 13 2.16 -8.97 2.21
C GLN A 13 1.88 -8.10 3.45
N LYS A 14 2.49 -6.90 3.52
CA LYS A 14 2.23 -5.94 4.61
C LYS A 14 0.80 -5.41 4.58
N LEU A 15 0.28 -5.10 3.38
CA LEU A 15 -1.10 -4.64 3.22
C LEU A 15 -2.12 -5.74 3.54
N GLU A 16 -1.86 -6.99 3.16
CA GLU A 16 -2.69 -8.15 3.52
C GLU A 16 -2.73 -8.36 5.04
N TYR A 17 -1.59 -8.19 5.71
CA TYR A 17 -1.55 -8.21 7.17
C TYR A 17 -2.49 -7.15 7.78
N ILE A 18 -2.41 -5.90 7.31
CA ILE A 18 -3.30 -4.81 7.78
C ILE A 18 -4.77 -5.12 7.47
N ALA A 19 -5.05 -5.59 6.25
CA ALA A 19 -6.39 -5.90 5.76
C ALA A 19 -7.09 -7.01 6.55
N ASN A 20 -6.33 -7.91 7.17
CA ASN A 20 -6.85 -9.04 7.96
C ASN A 20 -6.79 -8.81 9.48
N ASP A 21 -6.20 -7.69 9.94
CA ASP A 21 -6.05 -7.39 11.37
C ASP A 21 -7.36 -6.84 11.99
N ASN A 22 -8.03 -7.65 12.81
CA ASN A 22 -9.28 -7.26 13.47
C ASN A 22 -9.13 -6.08 14.46
N SER A 23 -7.91 -5.75 14.90
CA SER A 23 -7.64 -4.60 15.76
C SER A 23 -7.58 -3.27 15.01
N VAL A 24 -7.50 -3.30 13.67
CA VAL A 24 -7.46 -2.11 12.81
C VAL A 24 -8.88 -1.64 12.46
N PRO A 25 -9.19 -0.33 12.46
CA PRO A 25 -10.50 0.16 12.03
C PRO A 25 -10.91 -0.28 10.60
N ARG A 26 -12.21 -0.54 10.40
CA ARG A 26 -12.75 -1.11 9.15
C ARG A 26 -12.43 -0.27 7.91
N ASN A 27 -12.42 1.06 8.03
CA ASN A 27 -12.10 1.96 6.93
C ASN A 27 -10.64 1.79 6.47
N ILE A 28 -9.69 1.71 7.41
CA ILE A 28 -8.27 1.50 7.10
C ILE A 28 -8.05 0.14 6.44
N ARG A 29 -8.69 -0.92 6.96
CA ARG A 29 -8.65 -2.25 6.31
C ARG A 29 -9.20 -2.24 4.90
N ARG A 30 -10.28 -1.47 4.66
CA ARG A 30 -10.88 -1.34 3.33
C ARG A 30 -9.90 -0.65 2.36
N SER A 31 -9.28 0.45 2.77
CA SER A 31 -8.28 1.14 1.95
C SER A 31 -7.04 0.28 1.69
N ALA A 32 -6.59 -0.52 2.67
CA ALA A 32 -5.51 -1.49 2.44
C ALA A 32 -5.88 -2.51 1.33
N ASN A 33 -7.13 -3.01 1.33
CA ASN A 33 -7.62 -3.88 0.24
C ASN A 33 -7.71 -3.15 -1.10
N GLU A 34 -8.14 -1.90 -1.12
CA GLU A 34 -8.18 -1.08 -2.34
C GLU A 34 -6.78 -0.90 -2.96
N VAL A 35 -5.76 -0.69 -2.12
CA VAL A 35 -4.37 -0.64 -2.57
C VAL A 35 -3.91 -2.00 -3.11
N LEU A 36 -4.25 -3.11 -2.44
CA LEU A 36 -3.95 -4.46 -2.94
C LEU A 36 -4.55 -4.74 -4.32
N GLU A 37 -5.81 -4.36 -4.52
CA GLU A 37 -6.50 -4.47 -5.79
C GLU A 37 -5.79 -3.61 -6.85
N THR A 38 -5.45 -2.36 -6.52
CA THR A 38 -4.75 -1.44 -7.42
C THR A 38 -3.40 -1.97 -7.87
N LEU A 39 -2.58 -2.49 -6.94
CA LEU A 39 -1.27 -3.06 -7.29
C LEU A 39 -1.39 -4.32 -8.18
N SER A 40 -2.51 -5.04 -8.08
CA SER A 40 -2.79 -6.27 -8.84
C SER A 40 -3.28 -6.03 -10.27
N LYS A 41 -3.56 -4.78 -10.67
CA LYS A 41 -4.03 -4.42 -12.02
C LYS A 41 -2.90 -4.46 -13.06
N GLU A 42 -2.55 -5.64 -13.53
CA GLU A 42 -1.47 -5.82 -14.51
C GLU A 42 -1.72 -5.13 -15.87
N ASP A 43 -2.95 -4.68 -16.13
CA ASP A 43 -3.34 -3.88 -17.29
C ASP A 43 -2.96 -2.39 -17.19
N GLU A 44 -2.65 -1.90 -15.99
CA GLU A 44 -2.19 -0.53 -15.76
C GLU A 44 -0.65 -0.44 -15.66
N PRO A 45 -0.03 0.65 -16.16
CA PRO A 45 1.40 0.89 -15.97
C PRO A 45 1.79 0.85 -14.49
N LEU A 46 2.97 0.31 -14.20
CA LEU A 46 3.41 0.13 -12.81
C LEU A 46 3.46 1.46 -12.04
N PHE A 47 4.00 2.52 -12.65
CA PHE A 47 4.07 3.84 -12.03
C PHE A 47 2.69 4.41 -11.67
N LEU A 48 1.67 4.14 -12.48
CA LEU A 48 0.32 4.65 -12.25
C LEU A 48 -0.31 3.96 -11.05
N ARG A 49 -0.14 2.63 -10.97
CA ARG A 49 -0.58 1.83 -9.83
C ARG A 49 0.08 2.25 -8.54
N THR A 50 1.41 2.46 -8.55
CA THR A 50 2.17 2.85 -7.36
C THR A 50 1.79 4.26 -6.91
N SER A 51 1.68 5.22 -7.84
CA SER A 51 1.27 6.58 -7.54
C SER A 51 -0.14 6.65 -6.93
N SER A 52 -1.11 5.95 -7.52
CA SER A 52 -2.46 5.86 -6.96
C SER A 52 -2.47 5.21 -5.58
N SER A 53 -1.65 4.17 -5.39
CA SER A 53 -1.52 3.46 -4.11
C SER A 53 -0.96 4.36 -3.02
N ILE A 54 0.10 5.11 -3.30
CA ILE A 54 0.72 6.06 -2.36
C ILE A 54 -0.29 7.11 -1.91
N SER A 55 -1.07 7.68 -2.83
CA SER A 55 -2.10 8.68 -2.47
C SER A 55 -3.12 8.12 -1.47
N VAL A 56 -3.59 6.88 -1.67
CA VAL A 56 -4.53 6.23 -0.74
C VAL A 56 -3.86 5.97 0.62
N LEU A 57 -2.59 5.55 0.62
CA LEU A 57 -1.81 5.31 1.83
C LEU A 57 -1.59 6.59 2.65
N GLU A 58 -1.30 7.71 1.98
CA GLU A 58 -1.16 9.02 2.62
C GLU A 58 -2.48 9.46 3.27
N ASP A 59 -3.60 9.30 2.56
CA ASP A 59 -4.93 9.65 3.09
C ASP A 59 -5.25 8.88 4.37
N ILE A 60 -5.05 7.56 4.39
CA ILE A 60 -5.31 6.76 5.60
C ILE A 60 -4.26 6.95 6.69
N SER A 61 -3.04 7.35 6.33
CA SER A 61 -2.03 7.72 7.31
C SER A 61 -2.48 8.93 8.12
N ASN A 62 -3.30 9.82 7.57
CA ASN A 62 -3.83 10.98 8.28
C ASN A 62 -5.08 10.69 9.14
N ASP A 63 -5.57 9.45 9.17
CA ASP A 63 -6.72 9.08 10.00
C ASP A 63 -6.38 9.25 11.50
N PRO A 64 -7.22 9.93 12.30
CA PRO A 64 -6.96 10.13 13.73
C PRO A 64 -7.07 8.84 14.56
N ASN A 65 -7.76 7.82 14.06
CA ASN A 65 -8.02 6.55 14.75
C ASN A 65 -7.09 5.42 14.32
N ILE A 66 -6.15 5.66 13.40
CA ILE A 66 -5.20 4.63 12.97
C ILE A 66 -4.28 4.21 14.13
N PRO A 67 -4.16 2.89 14.40
CA PRO A 67 -3.21 2.40 15.39
C PRO A 67 -1.77 2.73 15.02
N VAL A 68 -0.91 2.98 16.01
CA VAL A 68 0.50 3.36 15.80
C VAL A 68 1.25 2.33 14.96
N HIS A 69 1.08 1.04 15.26
CA HIS A 69 1.74 -0.04 14.51
C HIS A 69 1.29 -0.05 13.02
N THR A 70 0.00 0.18 12.76
CA THR A 70 -0.56 0.24 11.40
C THR A 70 -0.01 1.44 10.63
N ARG A 71 0.11 2.59 11.30
CA ARG A 71 0.70 3.80 10.72
C ARG A 71 2.15 3.57 10.29
N THR A 72 2.95 2.90 11.12
CA THR A 72 4.34 2.55 10.78
C THR A 72 4.41 1.62 9.57
N LEU A 73 3.52 0.62 9.49
CA LEU A 73 3.47 -0.28 8.33
C LEU A 73 3.05 0.46 7.05
N ILE A 74 2.07 1.35 7.12
CA ILE A 74 1.64 2.17 5.97
C ILE A 74 2.77 3.07 5.49
N TRP A 75 3.48 3.72 6.41
CA TRP A 75 4.64 4.55 6.07
C TRP A 75 5.73 3.73 5.37
N ASP A 76 6.04 2.54 5.90
CA ASP A 76 7.03 1.63 5.32
C ASP A 76 6.64 1.18 3.89
N VAL A 77 5.37 0.82 3.69
CA VAL A 77 4.83 0.47 2.36
C VAL A 77 4.92 1.65 1.40
N ALA A 78 4.49 2.86 1.81
CA ALA A 78 4.56 4.03 0.96
C ALA A 78 6.00 4.34 0.52
N SER A 79 6.96 4.32 1.46
CA SER A 79 8.39 4.52 1.16
C SER A 79 8.98 3.47 0.21
N GLN A 80 8.52 2.22 0.28
CA GLN A 80 8.91 1.19 -0.68
C GLN A 80 8.32 1.46 -2.07
N LEU A 81 7.04 1.82 -2.16
CA LEU A 81 6.41 2.12 -3.44
C LEU A 81 7.03 3.36 -4.12
N GLU A 82 7.51 4.33 -3.34
CA GLU A 82 8.24 5.51 -3.85
C GLU A 82 9.57 5.16 -4.52
N THR A 83 10.15 3.99 -4.25
CA THR A 83 11.40 3.55 -4.91
C THR A 83 11.20 3.15 -6.38
N ILE A 84 9.95 2.97 -6.80
CA ILE A 84 9.59 2.59 -8.16
C ILE A 84 9.58 3.87 -9.03
N PRO A 85 10.37 3.93 -10.11
CA PRO A 85 10.49 5.13 -10.95
C PRO A 85 9.19 5.43 -11.68
N VAL A 86 8.95 6.72 -11.93
CA VAL A 86 7.72 7.23 -12.56
C VAL A 86 7.77 7.17 -14.10
N ASP A 87 8.96 6.93 -14.68
CA ASP A 87 9.27 7.20 -16.09
C ASP A 87 9.66 5.96 -16.94
N GLU A 88 9.17 4.75 -16.63
CA GLU A 88 9.34 3.56 -17.50
C GLU A 88 8.03 3.06 -18.15
#